data_AF-A0A847YAU6-F1
#
_entry.id   AF-A0A847YAU6-F1
#
_cell.length_a   1.000
_cell.length_b   1.000
_cell.length_c   1.000
_cell.angle_alpha   90.00
_cell.angle_beta   90.00
_cell.angle_gamma   90.00
#
_symmetry.space_group_name_H-M   'P 1'
#
loop_
_entity.id
_entity.type
_entity.pdbx_description
1 polymer ?
#
loop_
_entity_poly.entity_id
_entity_poly.type
_entity_poly.pdbx_seq_one_letter_code
_entity_poly.pdbx_strand_id
1 'polypeptide(L)'
;MITILGSILLAVVVGFWGGVADASEYEAVVRRNPTLTWYAPLQEAEPLPADVIRGGTPVWGQGPDEGKAILFDGTRYLTWGPRPNLEVEEVTVELWFSPAFDAMPYNPCLIAMREDGNHQLTRWSIHLHGDRSAIDLWNGRSVAQYRPATGVLEKGRWYHLAVTSGKGGTAVYING
;
A
#
# COMPACT_ATOMS: atom_id res chain seq x y z
N MET A 1 -20.79 -3.85 -15.27
CA MET A 1 -19.36 -3.96 -15.61
C MET A 1 -18.60 -3.66 -14.32
N ILE A 2 -18.00 -4.67 -13.70
CA ILE A 2 -17.34 -4.53 -12.39
C ILE A 2 -15.90 -4.08 -12.66
N THR A 3 -15.57 -2.85 -12.28
CA THR A 3 -14.23 -2.28 -12.45
C THR A 3 -13.33 -2.76 -11.32
N ILE A 4 -12.38 -3.64 -11.62
CA ILE A 4 -11.35 -4.07 -10.67
C ILE A 4 -10.32 -2.93 -10.55
N LEU A 5 -10.02 -2.47 -9.33
CA LEU A 5 -9.20 -1.30 -9.02
C LEU A 5 -7.72 -1.62 -8.72
N GLY A 6 -7.35 -2.88 -8.57
CA GLY A 6 -5.96 -3.31 -8.48
C GLY A 6 -5.77 -4.38 -7.43
N SER A 7 -4.52 -4.72 -7.13
CA SER A 7 -4.16 -5.67 -6.08
C SER A 7 -3.20 -5.01 -5.09
N ILE A 8 -3.32 -5.29 -3.78
CA ILE A 8 -2.46 -4.70 -2.73
C ILE A 8 -1.87 -5.82 -1.87
N LEU A 9 -0.54 -5.78 -1.68
CA LEU A 9 0.24 -6.57 -0.72
C LEU A 9 0.84 -5.61 0.30
N LEU A 10 0.64 -5.79 1.61
CA LEU A 10 0.92 -4.76 2.61
C LEU A 10 2.00 -5.15 3.64
N ALA A 11 3.04 -4.34 3.82
CA ALA A 11 4.03 -4.46 4.89
C ALA A 11 4.34 -3.09 5.53
N VAL A 12 4.20 -2.92 6.86
CA VAL A 12 4.65 -1.68 7.52
C VAL A 12 5.98 -1.95 8.20
N VAL A 13 7.06 -1.64 7.51
CA VAL A 13 8.44 -1.86 7.96
C VAL A 13 8.97 -0.59 8.62
N VAL A 14 9.63 -0.61 9.78
CA VAL A 14 10.30 0.62 10.28
C VAL A 14 11.77 0.54 9.89
N GLY A 15 12.20 1.15 8.78
CA GLY A 15 13.63 1.26 8.44
C GLY A 15 13.94 1.34 6.94
N PHE A 16 15.01 2.05 6.58
CA PHE A 16 15.55 2.16 5.23
C PHE A 16 16.19 0.85 4.76
N TRP A 17 15.80 0.33 3.59
CA TRP A 17 16.55 -0.74 2.92
C TRP A 17 16.47 -0.64 1.40
N GLY A 18 17.57 -1.01 0.75
CA GLY A 18 17.70 -1.05 -0.71
C GLY A 18 17.23 -2.38 -1.31
N GLY A 19 16.51 -2.27 -2.43
CA GLY A 19 16.36 -3.27 -3.49
C GLY A 19 15.89 -4.66 -3.08
N VAL A 20 14.58 -4.92 -3.17
CA VAL A 20 14.07 -6.29 -3.31
C VAL A 20 13.78 -6.55 -4.78
N ALA A 21 14.51 -7.47 -5.38
CA ALA A 21 14.38 -7.82 -6.80
C ALA A 21 13.25 -8.84 -7.08
N ASP A 22 12.76 -9.54 -6.05
CA ASP A 22 11.79 -10.66 -6.18
C ASP A 22 10.83 -10.71 -4.97
N ALA A 23 9.52 -10.67 -5.25
CA ALA A 23 8.45 -10.71 -4.27
C ALA A 23 8.29 -12.07 -3.59
N SER A 24 8.76 -13.17 -4.20
CA SER A 24 8.70 -14.52 -3.63
C SER A 24 9.55 -14.65 -2.35
N GLU A 25 10.63 -13.89 -2.24
CA GLU A 25 11.48 -13.83 -1.04
C GLU A 25 11.08 -12.70 -0.07
N TYR A 26 10.15 -11.83 -0.47
CA TYR A 26 9.84 -10.59 0.26
C TYR A 26 9.39 -10.85 1.69
N GLU A 27 8.54 -11.85 1.93
CA GLU A 27 8.10 -12.19 3.28
C GLU A 27 9.26 -12.63 4.18
N ALA A 28 10.17 -13.46 3.64
CA ALA A 28 11.34 -13.91 4.39
C ALA A 28 12.27 -12.74 4.73
N VAL A 29 12.41 -11.78 3.82
CA VAL A 29 13.18 -10.54 4.04
C VAL A 29 12.51 -9.66 5.10
N VAL A 30 11.22 -9.34 4.94
CA VAL A 30 10.47 -8.50 5.88
C VAL A 30 10.50 -9.08 7.29
N ARG A 31 10.29 -10.39 7.44
CA ARG A 31 10.28 -11.05 8.76
C ARG A 31 11.64 -11.08 9.45
N ARG A 32 12.74 -10.92 8.73
CA ARG A 32 14.09 -10.82 9.31
C ARG A 32 14.42 -9.40 9.79
N ASN A 33 13.60 -8.41 9.45
CA ASN A 33 13.86 -7.03 9.84
C ASN A 33 13.63 -6.86 11.36
N PRO A 34 14.67 -6.56 12.17
CA PRO A 34 14.56 -6.48 13.62
C PRO A 34 13.69 -5.32 14.11
N THR A 35 13.42 -4.34 13.26
CA THR A 35 12.56 -3.17 13.55
C THR A 35 11.17 -3.30 12.93
N LEU A 36 10.82 -4.48 12.37
CA LEU A 36 9.48 -4.75 11.88
C LEU A 36 8.45 -4.56 13.00
N THR A 37 7.57 -3.57 12.82
CA THR A 37 6.56 -3.24 13.83
C THR A 37 5.21 -3.87 13.50
N TRP A 38 4.91 -4.08 12.22
CA TRP A 38 3.68 -4.74 11.79
C TRP A 38 3.76 -5.28 10.35
N TYR A 39 3.12 -6.42 10.10
CA TYR A 39 3.13 -7.07 8.79
C TYR A 39 1.80 -7.76 8.51
N ALA A 40 1.30 -7.61 7.28
CA ALA A 40 0.07 -8.24 6.79
C ALA A 40 0.36 -9.03 5.49
N PRO A 41 0.63 -10.35 5.57
CA PRO A 41 0.89 -11.15 4.37
C PRO A 41 -0.38 -11.31 3.53
N LEU A 42 -0.60 -10.45 2.53
CA LEU A 42 -1.76 -10.51 1.63
C LEU A 42 -1.52 -11.36 0.37
N GLN A 43 -0.49 -12.21 0.40
CA GLN A 43 -0.15 -13.09 -0.71
C GLN A 43 -0.90 -14.41 -0.64
N GLU A 44 -1.05 -15.06 0.51
CA GLU A 44 -1.77 -16.35 0.60
C GLU A 44 -2.42 -16.60 1.98
N ALA A 45 -2.69 -15.56 2.77
CA ALA A 45 -3.14 -15.76 4.14
C ALA A 45 -4.59 -16.29 4.23
N GLU A 46 -4.73 -17.48 4.82
CA GLU A 46 -5.99 -18.00 5.36
C GLU A 46 -5.84 -18.34 6.85
N PRO A 47 -6.53 -17.62 7.77
CA PRO A 47 -7.39 -16.46 7.51
C PRO A 47 -6.60 -15.21 7.10
N LEU A 48 -7.25 -14.30 6.37
CA LEU A 48 -6.66 -12.99 6.07
C LEU A 48 -6.28 -12.28 7.37
N PRO A 49 -5.13 -11.60 7.41
CA PRO A 49 -4.71 -10.86 8.59
C PRO A 49 -5.48 -9.53 8.58
N ALA A 50 -6.79 -9.51 8.82
CA ALA A 50 -7.63 -8.31 8.87
C ALA A 50 -8.68 -8.44 9.97
N ASP A 51 -8.97 -7.35 10.66
CA ASP A 51 -9.98 -7.35 11.74
C ASP A 51 -11.40 -7.24 11.14
N VAL A 52 -11.54 -6.53 10.02
CA VAL A 52 -12.80 -6.47 9.24
C VAL A 52 -12.52 -6.53 7.74
N ILE A 53 -13.34 -7.30 7.03
CA ILE A 53 -13.40 -7.35 5.57
C ILE A 53 -14.66 -6.61 5.13
N ARG A 54 -14.51 -5.62 4.24
CA ARG A 54 -15.61 -4.79 3.72
C ARG A 54 -15.78 -5.04 2.22
N GLY A 55 -17.01 -4.84 1.71
CA GLY A 55 -17.31 -4.93 0.27
C GLY A 55 -17.52 -6.36 -0.27
N GLY A 56 -17.60 -7.37 0.59
CA GLY A 56 -17.84 -8.78 0.21
C GLY A 56 -16.62 -9.68 0.39
N THR A 57 -16.71 -10.91 -0.13
CA THR A 57 -15.63 -11.90 -0.03
C THR A 57 -14.37 -11.42 -0.78
N PRO A 58 -13.16 -11.57 -0.21
CA PRO A 58 -11.92 -11.31 -0.92
C PRO A 58 -11.84 -12.13 -2.20
N VAL A 59 -11.29 -11.54 -3.26
CA VAL A 59 -11.04 -12.22 -4.53
C VAL A 59 -9.54 -12.21 -4.74
N TRP A 60 -8.98 -13.36 -5.10
CA TRP A 60 -7.57 -13.52 -5.38
C TRP A 60 -7.31 -13.38 -6.88
N GLY A 61 -6.18 -12.77 -7.23
CA GLY A 61 -5.68 -12.73 -8.60
C GLY A 61 -4.17 -12.86 -8.63
N GLN A 62 -3.60 -12.61 -9.82
CA GLN A 62 -2.16 -12.71 -10.04
C GLN A 62 -1.41 -11.66 -9.21
N GLY A 63 -0.55 -12.13 -8.32
CA GLY A 63 0.44 -11.36 -7.57
C GLY A 63 1.75 -11.16 -8.34
N PRO A 64 2.72 -10.43 -7.77
CA PRO A 64 4.08 -10.38 -8.29
C PRO A 64 4.74 -11.77 -8.24
N ASP A 65 5.68 -12.04 -9.15
CA ASP A 65 6.53 -13.25 -9.19
C ASP A 65 5.79 -14.58 -9.00
N GLU A 66 4.74 -14.79 -9.82
CA GLU A 66 3.85 -15.96 -9.78
C GLU A 66 3.01 -16.12 -8.50
N GLY A 67 3.16 -15.22 -7.53
CA GLY A 67 2.38 -15.19 -6.29
C GLY A 67 0.90 -14.86 -6.51
N LYS A 68 0.15 -14.82 -5.42
CA LYS A 68 -1.24 -14.33 -5.40
C LYS A 68 -1.33 -12.98 -4.72
N ALA A 69 -2.38 -12.23 -5.02
CA ALA A 69 -2.70 -11.00 -4.33
C ALA A 69 -4.21 -10.80 -4.25
N ILE A 70 -4.65 -10.04 -3.25
CA ILE A 70 -6.07 -9.66 -3.11
C ILE A 70 -6.39 -8.58 -4.14
N LEU A 71 -7.46 -8.80 -4.91
CA LEU A 71 -8.04 -7.80 -5.80
C LEU A 71 -8.93 -6.84 -5.01
N PHE A 72 -8.72 -5.54 -5.16
CA PHE A 72 -9.55 -4.45 -4.68
C PHE A 72 -10.30 -3.87 -5.88
N ASP A 73 -11.60 -3.59 -5.75
CA ASP A 73 -12.46 -3.01 -6.81
C ASP A 73 -13.07 -1.66 -6.41
N GLY A 74 -12.52 -1.06 -5.35
CA GLY A 74 -13.00 0.22 -4.79
C GLY A 74 -14.18 0.11 -3.88
N THR A 75 -14.82 -1.06 -3.84
CA THR A 75 -15.85 -1.37 -2.85
C THR A 75 -15.31 -2.33 -1.80
N ARG A 76 -14.39 -3.21 -2.19
CA ARG A 76 -13.67 -4.11 -1.29
C ARG A 76 -12.45 -3.45 -0.68
N TYR A 77 -12.30 -3.60 0.64
CA TYR A 77 -11.13 -3.17 1.39
C TYR A 77 -11.03 -3.92 2.73
N LEU A 78 -9.83 -3.90 3.31
CA LEU A 78 -9.52 -4.49 4.61
C LEU A 78 -9.31 -3.38 5.63
N THR A 79 -9.78 -3.60 6.86
CA THR A 79 -9.44 -2.71 7.97
C THR A 79 -8.85 -3.49 9.13
N TRP A 80 -7.99 -2.77 9.85
CA TRP A 80 -7.40 -3.18 11.10
C TRP A 80 -7.93 -2.26 12.19
N GLY A 81 -8.22 -2.83 13.34
CA GLY A 81 -8.50 -2.08 14.55
C GLY A 81 -7.30 -1.21 14.94
N PRO A 82 -7.44 -0.36 15.97
CA PRO A 82 -6.39 0.54 16.40
C PRO A 82 -5.04 -0.16 16.59
N ARG A 83 -3.98 0.43 16.03
CA ARG A 83 -2.59 -0.06 16.16
C ARG A 83 -1.71 1.04 16.76
N PRO A 84 -1.75 1.27 18.08
CA PRO A 84 -0.95 2.32 18.73
C PRO A 84 0.56 2.16 18.52
N ASN A 85 1.04 0.94 18.28
CA ASN A 85 2.43 0.66 17.94
C ASN A 85 2.86 1.26 16.58
N LEU A 86 1.92 1.68 15.74
CA LEU A 86 2.20 2.37 14.47
C LEU A 86 2.12 3.90 14.58
N GLU A 87 1.80 4.44 15.75
CA GLU A 87 1.80 5.88 16.04
C GLU A 87 3.21 6.31 16.46
N VAL A 88 4.13 6.30 15.51
CA VAL A 88 5.56 6.58 15.72
C VAL A 88 6.02 7.78 14.88
N GLU A 89 7.06 8.47 15.34
CA GLU A 89 7.64 9.62 14.62
C GLU A 89 8.34 9.21 13.32
N GLU A 90 8.97 8.04 13.32
CA GLU A 90 9.71 7.50 12.18
C GLU A 90 9.14 6.14 11.78
N VAL A 91 8.76 6.00 10.51
CA VAL A 91 8.11 4.80 9.97
C VAL A 91 8.43 4.62 8.50
N THR A 92 8.48 3.38 8.03
CA THR A 92 8.38 3.09 6.60
C THR A 92 7.08 2.31 6.34
N VAL A 93 6.39 2.68 5.27
CA VAL A 93 5.20 1.95 4.82
C VAL A 93 5.56 1.36 3.48
N GLU A 94 5.49 0.04 3.37
CA GLU A 94 5.82 -0.70 2.17
C GLU A 94 4.62 -1.49 1.66
N LEU A 95 4.50 -1.61 0.36
CA LEU A 95 3.49 -2.46 -0.25
C LEU A 95 3.88 -2.81 -1.68
N TRP A 96 3.47 -3.99 -2.14
CA TRP A 96 3.38 -4.22 -3.58
C TRP A 96 1.98 -3.85 -4.07
N PHE A 97 1.90 -3.20 -5.22
CA PHE A 97 0.62 -2.91 -5.86
C PHE A 97 0.69 -3.02 -7.38
N SER A 98 -0.47 -3.24 -7.99
CA SER A 98 -0.64 -3.12 -9.44
C SER A 98 -1.93 -2.36 -9.77
N PRO A 99 -1.86 -1.21 -10.47
CA PRO A 99 -3.04 -0.46 -10.84
C PRO A 99 -3.73 -1.11 -12.05
N ALA A 100 -5.02 -1.47 -11.91
CA ALA A 100 -5.78 -2.12 -12.99
C ALA A 100 -6.73 -1.17 -13.74
N PHE A 101 -6.78 0.10 -13.36
CA PHE A 101 -7.64 1.13 -13.97
C PHE A 101 -6.88 1.97 -14.99
N ASP A 102 -7.58 2.54 -15.99
CA ASP A 102 -7.00 3.46 -16.98
C ASP A 102 -6.94 4.90 -16.49
N ALA A 103 -8.08 5.41 -16.04
CA ALA A 103 -8.20 6.71 -15.39
C ALA A 103 -9.35 6.65 -14.39
N MET A 104 -9.24 7.41 -13.29
CA MET A 104 -10.30 7.56 -12.31
C MET A 104 -10.57 9.04 -11.99
N PRO A 105 -11.83 9.40 -11.67
CA PRO A 105 -12.18 10.77 -11.29
C PRO A 105 -11.73 11.13 -9.86
N TYR A 106 -11.03 10.22 -9.18
CA TYR A 106 -10.50 10.38 -7.83
C TYR A 106 -9.16 9.65 -7.69
N ASN A 107 -8.41 9.98 -6.63
CA ASN A 107 -7.12 9.35 -6.31
C ASN A 107 -7.37 8.12 -5.42
N PRO A 108 -7.26 6.87 -5.94
CA PRO A 108 -7.46 5.67 -5.13
C PRO A 108 -6.50 5.62 -3.94
N CYS A 109 -7.04 5.25 -2.77
CA CYS A 109 -6.27 5.03 -1.56
C CYS A 109 -5.62 3.66 -1.60
N LEU A 110 -4.30 3.59 -1.44
CA LEU A 110 -3.56 2.32 -1.31
C LEU A 110 -3.56 1.85 0.15
N ILE A 111 -3.32 2.77 1.08
CA ILE A 111 -3.37 2.50 2.53
C ILE A 111 -3.60 3.80 3.30
N ALA A 112 -4.27 3.70 4.44
CA ALA A 112 -4.46 4.81 5.34
C ALA A 112 -4.51 4.39 6.81
N MET A 113 -4.09 5.32 7.67
CA MET A 113 -4.45 5.38 9.07
C MET A 113 -5.47 6.50 9.26
N ARG A 114 -6.74 6.12 9.36
CA ARG A 114 -7.89 7.04 9.46
C ARG A 114 -9.06 6.36 10.16
N GLU A 115 -10.02 7.16 10.62
CA GLU A 115 -11.31 6.63 11.05
C GLU A 115 -12.10 6.06 9.85
N ASP A 116 -12.82 4.96 10.07
CA ASP A 116 -13.64 4.33 9.03
C ASP A 116 -14.70 5.32 8.52
N GLY A 117 -14.84 5.43 7.21
CA GLY A 117 -15.85 6.29 6.58
C GLY A 117 -15.60 7.81 6.65
N ASN A 118 -14.56 8.31 7.33
CA ASN A 118 -14.31 9.76 7.42
C ASN A 118 -12.87 10.17 7.04
N HIS A 119 -12.70 10.65 5.80
CA HIS A 119 -11.40 11.12 5.31
C HIS A 119 -10.88 12.39 6.02
N GLN A 120 -11.75 13.16 6.69
CA GLN A 120 -11.35 14.35 7.46
C GLN A 120 -10.60 13.99 8.73
N LEU A 121 -10.73 12.75 9.20
CA LEU A 121 -10.03 12.22 10.38
C LEU A 121 -8.86 11.32 9.97
N THR A 122 -8.20 11.69 8.87
CA THR A 122 -7.00 10.99 8.40
C THR A 122 -5.76 11.47 9.15
N ARG A 123 -5.04 10.54 9.78
CA ARG A 123 -3.69 10.81 10.30
C ARG A 123 -2.68 10.82 9.17
N TRP A 124 -2.69 9.76 8.37
CA TRP A 124 -1.95 9.72 7.12
C TRP A 124 -2.59 8.76 6.11
N SER A 125 -2.35 9.00 4.83
CA SER A 125 -2.69 8.08 3.76
C SER A 125 -1.85 8.25 2.52
N ILE A 126 -1.72 7.14 1.79
CA ILE A 126 -0.98 7.05 0.54
C ILE A 126 -1.99 6.76 -0.57
N HIS A 127 -2.00 7.62 -1.58
CA HIS A 127 -2.90 7.50 -2.73
C HIS A 127 -2.10 7.46 -4.03
N LEU A 128 -2.63 6.74 -5.01
CA LEU A 128 -2.18 6.85 -6.40
C LEU A 128 -3.07 7.87 -7.11
N HIS A 129 -2.51 8.72 -7.98
CA HIS A 129 -3.32 9.62 -8.80
C HIS A 129 -4.26 8.82 -9.69
N GLY A 130 -5.45 9.38 -9.96
CA GLY A 130 -6.43 8.75 -10.84
C GLY A 130 -5.90 8.48 -12.26
N ASP A 131 -4.87 9.20 -12.71
CA ASP A 131 -4.16 8.99 -13.98
C ASP A 131 -2.85 8.19 -13.86
N ARG A 132 -2.49 7.76 -12.63
CA ARG A 132 -1.27 7.04 -12.26
C ARG A 132 0.03 7.85 -12.37
N SER A 133 -0.05 9.18 -12.47
CA SER A 133 1.10 10.08 -12.67
C SER A 133 1.88 10.45 -11.40
N ALA A 134 1.30 10.19 -10.23
CA ALA A 134 1.85 10.59 -8.94
C ALA A 134 1.38 9.70 -7.79
N ILE A 135 2.17 9.69 -6.72
CA ILE A 135 1.79 9.22 -5.40
C ILE A 135 1.55 10.44 -4.51
N ASP A 136 0.36 10.54 -3.91
CA ASP A 136 0.03 11.57 -2.93
C ASP A 136 0.17 11.02 -1.52
N LEU A 137 0.81 11.79 -0.65
CA LEU A 137 0.93 11.57 0.77
C LEU A 137 0.10 12.64 1.48
N TRP A 138 -1.01 12.23 2.07
CA TRP A 138 -1.93 13.12 2.78
C TRP A 138 -1.78 12.93 4.29
N ASN A 139 -1.70 14.02 5.05
CA ASN A 139 -1.55 13.99 6.52
C ASN A 139 -2.75 14.59 7.26
N GLY A 140 -3.92 14.68 6.62
CA GLY A 140 -5.09 15.36 7.17
C GLY A 140 -5.12 16.89 6.99
N ARG A 141 -4.01 17.50 6.54
CA ARG A 141 -3.90 18.97 6.38
C ARG A 141 -3.33 19.43 5.05
N SER A 142 -2.29 18.75 4.56
CA SER A 142 -1.57 19.09 3.33
C SER A 142 -1.19 17.82 2.56
N VAL A 143 -1.12 17.95 1.23
CA VAL A 143 -0.65 16.89 0.34
C VAL A 143 0.81 17.14 0.00
N ALA A 144 1.66 16.14 0.20
CA ALA A 144 2.95 16.03 -0.48
C ALA A 144 2.81 15.08 -1.66
N GLN A 145 3.53 15.34 -2.74
CA GLN A 145 3.40 14.59 -3.98
C GLN A 145 4.75 14.10 -4.48
N TYR A 146 4.78 12.83 -4.88
CA TYR A 146 5.91 12.23 -5.58
C TYR A 146 5.52 11.91 -7.01
N ARG A 147 6.38 12.31 -7.97
CA ARG A 147 6.24 11.97 -9.39
C ARG A 147 7.39 11.05 -9.78
N PRO A 148 7.11 9.82 -10.24
CA PRO A 148 8.17 8.94 -10.71
C PRO A 148 8.93 9.58 -11.88
N ALA A 149 10.26 9.55 -11.83
CA ALA A 149 11.09 10.08 -12.91
C ALA A 149 10.91 9.29 -14.23
N THR A 150 10.42 8.06 -14.13
CA THR A 150 10.08 7.18 -15.26
C THR A 150 8.76 7.55 -15.93
N GLY A 151 8.03 8.55 -15.43
CA GLY A 151 6.73 8.96 -15.94
C GLY A 151 5.56 8.25 -15.28
N VAL A 152 4.46 8.13 -16.02
CA VAL A 152 3.19 7.54 -15.53
C VAL A 152 3.38 6.05 -15.26
N LEU A 153 2.86 5.56 -14.13
CA LEU A 153 2.88 4.13 -13.80
C LEU A 153 1.95 3.35 -14.73
N GLU A 154 2.43 2.21 -15.22
CA GLU A 154 1.77 1.37 -16.20
C GLU A 154 0.65 0.53 -15.57
N LYS A 155 -0.43 0.36 -16.33
CA LYS A 155 -1.54 -0.52 -15.97
C LYS A 155 -1.07 -1.97 -15.88
N GLY A 156 -1.51 -2.70 -14.85
CA GLY A 156 -1.26 -4.14 -14.70
C GLY A 156 0.19 -4.49 -14.40
N ARG A 157 1.09 -3.49 -14.31
CA ARG A 157 2.46 -3.68 -13.86
C ARG A 157 2.52 -3.69 -12.34
N TRP A 158 3.32 -4.59 -11.78
CA TRP A 158 3.60 -4.63 -10.36
C TRP A 158 4.68 -3.62 -9.98
N TYR A 159 4.46 -2.95 -8.86
CA TYR A 159 5.37 -1.98 -8.27
C TYR A 159 5.56 -2.27 -6.79
N HIS A 160 6.80 -2.23 -6.32
CA HIS A 160 7.08 -2.14 -4.89
C HIS A 160 7.14 -0.66 -4.50
N LEU A 161 6.30 -0.24 -3.56
CA LEU A 161 6.28 1.10 -3.00
C LEU A 161 6.90 1.05 -1.61
N ALA A 162 7.83 1.96 -1.32
CA ALA A 162 8.25 2.26 0.04
C ALA A 162 8.13 3.76 0.31
N VAL A 163 7.48 4.13 1.41
CA VAL A 163 7.35 5.52 1.87
C VAL A 163 7.97 5.63 3.25
N THR A 164 9.09 6.33 3.36
CA THR A 164 9.81 6.54 4.62
C THR A 164 9.45 7.91 5.20
N SER A 165 9.20 8.01 6.50
CA SER A 165 9.10 9.26 7.25
C SER A 165 10.13 9.25 8.37
N GLY A 166 10.89 10.34 8.53
CA GLY A 166 11.78 10.54 9.67
C GLY A 166 12.32 11.97 9.76
N LYS A 167 13.38 12.18 10.55
CA LYS A 167 13.97 13.53 10.77
C LYS A 167 14.35 14.29 9.49
N GLY A 168 14.69 13.59 8.42
CA GLY A 168 15.03 14.18 7.11
C GLY A 168 13.82 14.53 6.25
N GLY A 169 12.60 14.29 6.72
CA GLY A 169 11.36 14.42 5.96
C GLY A 169 10.87 13.08 5.42
N THR A 170 10.10 13.16 4.34
CA THR A 170 9.44 12.00 3.72
C THR A 170 10.08 11.70 2.37
N ALA A 171 10.36 10.43 2.11
CA ALA A 171 10.86 9.95 0.82
C ALA A 171 9.96 8.82 0.28
N VAL A 172 9.90 8.71 -1.05
CA VAL A 172 9.11 7.71 -1.77
C VAL A 172 10.02 6.98 -2.75
N TYR A 173 9.95 5.66 -2.72
CA TYR A 173 10.70 4.76 -3.58
C TYR A 173 9.73 3.87 -4.35
N ILE A 174 10.03 3.64 -5.63
CA ILE A 174 9.30 2.72 -6.49
C ILE A 174 10.32 1.70 -7.02
N ASN A 175 10.10 0.42 -6.73
CA ASN A 175 10.94 -0.72 -7.09
C ASN A 175 12.34 -0.75 -6.43
N GLY A 176 12.42 -0.40 -5.14
CA GLY A 176 13.66 -0.43 -4.35
C GLY A 176 14.28 0.95 -4.18
#